data_AF-A0A932LCW2-F1
#
_entry.id   AF-A0A932LCW2-F1
#
_cell.length_a   1.000
_cell.length_b   1.000
_cell.length_c   1.000
_cell.angle_alpha   90.00
_cell.angle_beta   90.00
_cell.angle_gamma   90.00
#
_symmetry.space_group_name_H-M   'P 1'
#
loop_
_entity.id
_entity.type
_entity.pdbx_description
1 polymer ?
#
loop_
_entity_poly.entity_id
_entity_poly.type
_entity_poly.pdbx_seq_one_letter_code
_entity_poly.pdbx_strand_id
1 'polypeptide(L)'
;MIPHPTLTALCTLRPIAAVFLVVCLTALTGIRAAEPAPNLDDHRSGRSAHHRRLGDSTPANQPGWVNVKTVDVAGYKATLSEPRLVARRKGYLWFPTLYRLSDGAWLASMSNYADEHVDESTGWLAWSEDGGYSWSQPQHAKYGECPLTLAGGDAVLLPYYLKQDSDDQISRAYQLITRGKRQAKLIEPGVKVTGWPRKPGELKDHGGKA
;
A
#
# COMPACT_ATOMS: atom_id res chain seq x y z
N MET A 1 39.08 -38.08 -34.05
CA MET A 1 38.39 -36.80 -33.82
C MET A 1 36.91 -37.16 -33.62
N ILE A 2 36.43 -37.16 -32.38
CA ILE A 2 35.08 -37.63 -32.02
C ILE A 2 34.20 -36.39 -31.82
N PRO A 3 33.03 -36.27 -32.45
CA PRO A 3 32.15 -35.12 -32.24
C PRO A 3 31.46 -35.25 -30.87
N HIS A 4 31.52 -34.19 -30.06
CA HIS A 4 30.72 -34.08 -28.85
C HIS A 4 29.27 -33.70 -29.21
N PRO A 5 28.25 -34.36 -28.63
CA PRO A 5 26.87 -33.95 -28.81
C PRO A 5 26.58 -32.66 -28.04
N THR A 6 26.06 -31.66 -28.74
CA THR A 6 25.51 -30.44 -28.14
C THR A 6 24.12 -30.74 -27.58
N LEU A 7 23.99 -30.69 -26.25
CA LEU A 7 22.72 -30.89 -25.55
C LEU A 7 22.01 -29.53 -25.41
N THR A 8 21.08 -29.23 -26.31
CA THR A 8 20.22 -28.04 -26.21
C THR A 8 19.06 -28.35 -25.26
N ALA A 9 19.17 -27.91 -24.01
CA ALA A 9 18.08 -27.98 -23.05
C ALA A 9 17.09 -26.83 -23.32
N LEU A 10 15.95 -27.15 -23.95
CA LEU A 10 14.83 -26.22 -24.10
C LEU A 10 14.08 -26.13 -22.76
N CYS A 11 14.48 -25.19 -21.91
CA CYS A 11 13.80 -24.93 -20.64
C CYS A 11 12.47 -24.21 -20.91
N THR A 12 11.37 -24.95 -21.01
CA THR A 12 10.02 -24.38 -21.07
C THR A 12 9.57 -24.00 -19.66
N LEU A 13 10.00 -22.82 -19.20
CA LEU A 13 9.43 -22.18 -18.02
C LEU A 13 7.94 -21.90 -18.29
N ARG A 14 7.06 -22.78 -17.79
CA ARG A 14 5.62 -22.48 -17.75
C ARG A 14 5.44 -21.23 -16.88
N PRO A 15 4.77 -20.18 -17.38
CA PRO A 15 4.59 -18.97 -16.61
C PRO A 15 3.71 -19.26 -15.40
N ILE A 16 4.29 -19.19 -14.21
CA ILE A 16 3.56 -19.26 -12.94
C ILE A 16 2.70 -18.00 -12.86
N ALA A 17 1.39 -18.18 -12.72
CA ALA A 17 0.48 -17.06 -12.48
C ALA A 17 0.68 -16.56 -11.04
N ALA A 18 0.92 -15.27 -10.85
CA ALA A 18 0.89 -14.67 -9.53
C ALA A 18 -0.56 -14.50 -9.06
N VAL A 19 -0.79 -14.78 -7.78
CA VAL A 19 -2.08 -14.65 -7.11
C VAL A 19 -1.86 -13.82 -5.86
N PHE A 20 -2.60 -12.72 -5.72
CA PHE A 20 -2.62 -11.93 -4.50
C PHE A 20 -3.94 -12.16 -3.75
N LEU A 21 -3.81 -12.58 -2.49
CA LEU A 21 -4.93 -12.83 -1.58
C LEU A 21 -4.88 -11.86 -0.40
N VAL A 22 -6.05 -11.36 0.00
CA VAL A 22 -6.21 -10.55 1.20
C VAL A 22 -7.03 -11.33 2.22
N VAL A 23 -6.61 -11.25 3.48
CA VAL A 23 -7.41 -11.68 4.63
C VAL A 23 -7.86 -10.40 5.35
N CYS A 24 -9.18 -10.21 5.47
CA CYS A 24 -9.70 -9.05 6.17
C CYS A 24 -9.66 -9.32 7.68
N LEU A 25 -9.15 -8.34 8.44
CA LEU A 25 -9.04 -8.40 9.89
C LEU A 25 -10.12 -7.51 10.48
N THR A 26 -11.12 -8.12 11.12
CA THR A 26 -12.07 -7.36 11.94
C THR A 26 -11.61 -7.44 13.39
N ALA A 27 -11.15 -6.31 13.93
CA ALA A 27 -10.84 -6.20 15.35
C ALA A 27 -12.15 -6.03 16.13
N LEU A 28 -12.44 -6.94 17.05
CA LEU A 28 -13.51 -6.74 18.02
C LEU A 28 -12.90 -5.98 19.19
N THR A 29 -13.31 -4.73 19.39
CA THR A 29 -12.91 -3.95 20.57
C THR A 29 -13.66 -4.46 21.80
N GLY A 30 -13.16 -5.54 22.38
CA GLY A 30 -13.42 -5.89 23.77
C GLY A 30 -12.49 -5.10 24.66
N ILE A 31 -12.76 -3.81 24.87
CA ILE A 31 -12.07 -3.05 25.93
C ILE A 31 -12.55 -3.66 27.26
N ARG A 32 -11.78 -4.58 27.83
CA ARG A 32 -11.81 -4.73 29.29
C ARG A 32 -11.25 -3.43 29.82
N ALA A 33 -12.09 -2.67 30.53
CA ALA A 33 -11.63 -1.53 31.30
C ALA A 33 -10.48 -2.02 32.17
N ALA A 34 -9.26 -1.53 31.91
CA ALA A 34 -8.18 -1.64 32.87
C ALA A 34 -8.64 -0.91 34.13
N GLU A 35 -8.51 -1.56 35.28
CA GLU A 35 -8.78 -0.92 36.56
C GLU A 35 -8.00 0.40 36.65
N PRO A 36 -8.62 1.51 37.08
CA PRO A 36 -7.97 2.79 37.12
C PRO A 36 -6.78 2.74 38.10
N ALA A 37 -5.59 3.05 37.60
CA ALA A 37 -4.45 3.33 38.45
C ALA A 37 -4.76 4.54 39.37
N PRO A 38 -4.24 4.56 40.61
CA PRO A 38 -4.50 5.65 41.55
C PRO A 38 -4.00 6.99 41.00
N ASN A 39 -4.90 7.96 41.08
CA ASN A 39 -4.79 9.32 40.56
C ASN A 39 -3.68 10.08 41.30
N LEU A 40 -2.67 10.55 40.57
CA LEU A 40 -1.70 11.54 41.04
C LEU A 40 -1.93 12.82 40.24
N ASP A 41 -2.24 13.88 40.97
CA ASP A 41 -2.63 15.21 40.53
C ASP A 41 -1.82 15.75 39.35
N ASP A 42 -2.49 16.31 38.34
CA ASP A 42 -1.91 17.41 37.55
C ASP A 42 -2.96 18.39 37.00
N HIS A 43 -2.77 19.66 37.33
CA HIS A 43 -3.49 20.82 36.81
C HIS A 43 -2.90 21.20 35.44
N ARG A 44 -3.55 20.84 34.32
CA ARG A 44 -3.29 21.50 33.03
C ARG A 44 -4.54 21.74 32.19
N SER A 45 -4.69 23.01 31.83
CA SER A 45 -5.80 23.61 31.11
C SER A 45 -5.90 23.15 29.63
N GLY A 46 -7.03 22.54 29.30
CA GLY A 46 -7.93 22.95 28.20
C GLY A 46 -7.35 23.22 26.81
N ARG A 47 -7.10 22.17 26.03
CA ARG A 47 -7.43 22.15 24.59
C ARG A 47 -8.09 20.82 24.25
N SER A 48 -9.41 20.85 24.14
CA SER A 48 -10.23 19.71 23.73
C SER A 48 -10.04 19.50 22.23
N ALA A 49 -9.17 18.57 21.85
CA ALA A 49 -9.14 18.03 20.51
C ALA A 49 -10.38 17.15 20.34
N HIS A 50 -11.33 17.58 19.50
CA HIS A 50 -12.42 16.74 19.04
C HIS A 50 -11.85 15.58 18.21
N HIS A 51 -11.39 14.52 18.88
CA HIS A 51 -11.26 13.20 18.28
C HIS A 51 -12.68 12.75 17.90
N ARG A 52 -13.07 13.08 16.67
CA ARG A 52 -14.25 12.49 16.02
C ARG A 52 -14.04 10.97 16.08
N ARG A 53 -14.79 10.29 16.96
CA ARG A 53 -14.95 8.83 16.90
C ARG A 53 -15.27 8.51 15.45
N LEU A 54 -14.39 7.74 14.81
CA LEU A 54 -14.76 7.01 13.60
C LEU A 54 -15.97 6.18 14.01
N GLY A 55 -17.15 6.66 13.61
CA GLY A 55 -18.41 6.05 13.97
C GLY A 55 -18.36 4.59 13.57
N ASP A 56 -18.82 3.75 14.48
CA ASP A 56 -18.97 2.30 14.34
C ASP A 56 -20.13 1.97 13.38
N SER A 57 -20.21 2.70 12.27
CA SER A 57 -21.15 2.44 11.19
C SER A 57 -20.58 1.30 10.36
N THR A 58 -20.70 0.08 10.89
CA THR A 58 -20.70 -1.11 10.05
C THR A 58 -21.83 -0.91 9.04
N PRO A 59 -21.55 -0.72 7.74
CA PRO A 59 -22.61 -0.53 6.77
C PRO A 59 -23.52 -1.76 6.83
N ALA A 60 -24.81 -1.55 7.00
CA ALA A 60 -25.82 -2.60 7.21
C ALA A 60 -26.07 -3.52 6.00
N ASN A 61 -25.10 -3.63 5.08
CA ASN A 61 -25.22 -4.43 3.86
C ASN A 61 -23.85 -4.92 3.35
N GLN A 62 -22.90 -5.20 4.24
CA GLN A 62 -21.66 -5.87 3.81
C GLN A 62 -21.98 -7.33 3.42
N PRO A 63 -21.52 -7.79 2.24
CA PRO A 63 -21.60 -9.20 1.91
C PRO A 63 -20.97 -10.03 3.03
N GLY A 64 -21.63 -11.14 3.38
CA GLY A 64 -21.31 -11.91 4.58
C GLY A 64 -19.89 -12.48 4.53
N TRP A 65 -18.96 -11.82 5.21
CA TRP A 65 -17.64 -12.38 5.47
C TRP A 65 -17.78 -13.68 6.27
N VAL A 66 -17.22 -14.77 5.75
CA VAL A 66 -17.16 -16.03 6.50
C VAL A 66 -15.96 -15.96 7.43
N ASN A 67 -16.22 -15.91 8.74
CA ASN A 67 -15.20 -15.96 9.78
C ASN A 67 -14.62 -17.37 9.85
N VAL A 68 -13.31 -17.50 9.73
CA VAL A 68 -12.61 -18.80 9.72
C VAL A 68 -11.84 -19.02 11.02
N LYS A 69 -11.22 -17.97 11.58
CA LYS A 69 -10.38 -18.11 12.78
C LYS A 69 -10.38 -16.83 13.60
N THR A 70 -10.45 -16.96 14.92
CA THR A 70 -10.13 -15.84 15.83
C THR A 70 -8.74 -16.04 16.40
N VAL A 71 -7.93 -14.98 16.42
CA VAL A 71 -6.58 -14.97 17.00
C VAL A 71 -6.46 -13.83 18.00
N ASP A 72 -5.75 -14.09 19.10
CA ASP A 72 -5.36 -13.06 20.05
C ASP A 72 -4.05 -12.41 19.58
N VAL A 73 -4.04 -11.08 19.39
CA VAL A 73 -2.88 -10.31 18.92
C VAL A 73 -2.67 -9.14 19.88
N ALA A 74 -1.62 -9.19 20.70
CA ALA A 74 -1.25 -8.12 21.62
C ALA A 74 -2.42 -7.60 22.50
N GLY A 75 -3.24 -8.52 23.02
CA GLY A 75 -4.40 -8.18 23.86
C GLY A 75 -5.69 -7.86 23.09
N TYR A 76 -5.66 -7.90 21.75
CA TYR A 76 -6.84 -7.74 20.90
C TYR A 76 -7.34 -9.08 20.35
N LYS A 77 -8.66 -9.25 20.26
CA LYS A 77 -9.26 -10.36 19.52
C LYS A 77 -9.51 -9.94 18.08
N ALA A 78 -8.83 -10.61 17.16
CA ALA A 78 -8.98 -10.38 15.74
C ALA A 78 -9.62 -11.59 15.07
N THR A 79 -10.69 -11.36 14.32
CA THR A 79 -11.34 -12.40 13.52
C THR A 79 -10.85 -12.32 12.08
N LEU A 80 -10.33 -13.44 11.59
CA LEU A 80 -9.84 -13.65 10.23
C LEU A 80 -10.96 -14.25 9.39
N SER A 81 -11.19 -13.65 8.23
CA SER A 81 -12.07 -14.21 7.22
C SER A 81 -11.42 -15.32 6.40
N GLU A 82 -12.19 -15.95 5.51
CA GLU A 82 -11.61 -16.66 4.37
C GLU A 82 -10.80 -15.69 3.48
N PRO A 83 -9.72 -16.16 2.82
CA PRO A 83 -8.96 -15.35 1.88
C PRO A 83 -9.81 -14.91 0.68
N ARG A 84 -9.62 -13.67 0.23
CA ARG A 84 -10.25 -13.12 -0.99
C ARG A 84 -9.23 -12.88 -2.07
N LEU A 85 -9.60 -13.23 -3.31
CA LEU A 85 -8.80 -12.95 -4.49
C LEU A 85 -8.89 -11.48 -4.85
N VAL A 86 -7.76 -10.78 -4.82
CA VAL A 86 -7.67 -9.39 -5.27
C VAL A 86 -7.35 -9.32 -6.76
N ALA A 87 -6.34 -10.08 -7.18
CA ALA A 87 -5.87 -10.06 -8.56
C ALA A 87 -5.21 -11.40 -8.93
N ARG A 88 -5.36 -11.76 -10.22
CA ARG A 88 -4.63 -12.85 -10.85
C ARG A 88 -4.00 -12.32 -12.14
N ARG A 89 -2.70 -12.52 -12.30
CA ARG A 89 -2.00 -12.07 -13.51
C ARG A 89 -0.78 -12.94 -13.82
N LYS A 90 -0.39 -12.96 -15.09
CA LYS A 90 0.96 -13.38 -15.50
C LYS A 90 1.95 -12.25 -15.19
N GLY A 91 3.10 -12.60 -14.63
CA GLY A 91 4.10 -11.64 -14.14
C GLY A 91 3.95 -11.39 -12.64
N TYR A 92 4.40 -10.23 -12.17
CA TYR A 92 4.50 -9.92 -10.74
C TYR A 92 3.27 -9.16 -10.22
N LEU A 93 2.94 -9.42 -8.95
CA LEU A 93 1.94 -8.71 -8.13
C LEU A 93 2.55 -8.50 -6.74
N TRP A 94 3.67 -7.79 -6.71
CA TRP A 94 4.53 -7.73 -5.53
C TRP A 94 4.23 -6.54 -4.63
N PHE A 95 4.71 -6.64 -3.39
CA PHE A 95 4.58 -5.63 -2.35
C PHE A 95 3.17 -5.03 -2.26
N PRO A 96 2.14 -5.90 -2.17
CA PRO A 96 0.77 -5.42 -2.21
C PRO A 96 0.49 -4.52 -1.02
N THR A 97 0.10 -3.29 -1.31
CA THR A 97 -0.25 -2.28 -0.30
C THR A 97 -1.74 -1.99 -0.39
N LEU A 98 -2.44 -2.12 0.73
CA LEU A 98 -3.86 -1.78 0.85
C LEU A 98 -4.03 -0.39 1.46
N TYR A 99 -4.97 0.36 0.91
CA TYR A 99 -5.29 1.70 1.38
C TYR A 99 -6.79 1.94 1.34
N ARG A 100 -7.31 2.56 2.41
CA ARG A 100 -8.70 2.95 2.49
C ARG A 100 -8.84 4.41 2.06
N LEU A 101 -9.62 4.64 1.01
CA LEU A 101 -9.96 5.97 0.50
C LEU A 101 -10.93 6.69 1.44
N SER A 102 -11.03 8.01 1.29
CA SER A 102 -11.91 8.86 2.10
C SER A 102 -13.41 8.60 1.90
N ASP A 103 -13.80 7.97 0.80
CA ASP A 103 -15.18 7.52 0.53
C ASP A 103 -15.46 6.10 1.06
N GLY A 104 -14.50 5.49 1.75
CA GLY A 104 -14.63 4.19 2.38
C GLY A 104 -14.23 3.00 1.50
N ALA A 105 -14.00 3.22 0.20
CA ALA A 105 -13.51 2.20 -0.71
C ALA A 105 -12.06 1.80 -0.39
N TRP A 106 -11.66 0.62 -0.84
CA TRP A 106 -10.29 0.12 -0.74
C TRP A 106 -9.59 0.18 -2.09
N LEU A 107 -8.30 0.46 -2.04
CA LEU A 107 -7.35 0.38 -3.13
C LEU A 107 -6.27 -0.64 -2.77
N ALA A 108 -5.95 -1.51 -3.71
CA ALA A 108 -4.75 -2.34 -3.69
C ALA A 108 -3.76 -1.82 -4.74
N SER A 109 -2.54 -1.50 -4.32
CA SER A 109 -1.41 -1.14 -5.19
C SER A 109 -0.39 -2.28 -5.18
N MET A 110 0.06 -2.72 -6.34
CA MET A 110 0.96 -3.86 -6.50
C MET A 110 2.05 -3.53 -7.53
N SER A 111 3.31 -3.79 -7.21
CA SER A 111 4.41 -3.72 -8.18
C SER A 111 4.25 -4.82 -9.24
N ASN A 112 4.56 -4.48 -10.49
CA ASN A 112 4.46 -5.39 -11.63
C ASN A 112 5.81 -5.87 -12.20
N TYR A 113 6.92 -5.54 -11.52
CA TYR A 113 8.28 -5.89 -11.91
C TYR A 113 8.97 -6.72 -10.81
N ALA A 114 10.15 -7.27 -11.12
CA ALA A 114 10.95 -8.10 -10.22
C ALA A 114 11.64 -7.27 -9.11
N ASP A 115 12.48 -7.89 -8.28
CA ASP A 115 13.08 -7.23 -7.09
C ASP A 115 14.33 -6.51 -7.53
N GLU A 116 14.13 -5.51 -8.37
CA GLU A 116 15.21 -4.84 -9.05
C GLU A 116 14.99 -3.33 -9.04
N HIS A 117 16.10 -2.61 -9.05
CA HIS A 117 16.07 -1.18 -9.21
C HIS A 117 15.73 -0.85 -10.66
N VAL A 118 14.56 -0.26 -10.86
CA VAL A 118 14.08 0.21 -12.17
C VAL A 118 14.10 1.73 -12.22
N ASP A 119 14.35 2.26 -13.41
CA ASP A 119 14.29 3.71 -13.65
C ASP A 119 12.90 4.30 -13.46
N GLU A 120 11.88 3.47 -13.65
CA GLU A 120 10.49 3.86 -13.54
C GLU A 120 9.67 2.72 -12.93
N SER A 121 9.17 2.95 -11.72
CA SER A 121 8.33 1.98 -11.02
C SER A 121 6.93 1.96 -11.62
N THR A 122 6.51 0.81 -12.13
CA THR A 122 5.15 0.60 -12.65
C THR A 122 4.42 -0.48 -11.84
N GLY A 123 3.09 -0.47 -11.90
CA GLY A 123 2.28 -1.31 -11.04
C GLY A 123 0.86 -1.53 -11.54
N TRP A 124 0.09 -2.18 -10.69
CA TRP A 124 -1.32 -2.49 -10.88
C TRP A 124 -2.14 -1.93 -9.72
N LEU A 125 -3.28 -1.32 -10.04
CA LEU A 125 -4.27 -0.87 -9.07
C LEU A 125 -5.55 -1.71 -9.20
N ALA A 126 -6.07 -2.19 -8.08
CA ALA A 126 -7.39 -2.82 -8.02
C ALA A 126 -8.23 -2.16 -6.91
N TRP A 127 -9.54 -2.06 -7.14
CA TRP A 127 -10.45 -1.32 -6.26
C TRP A 127 -11.49 -2.25 -5.66
N SER A 128 -11.93 -1.94 -4.44
CA SER A 128 -13.07 -2.60 -3.80
C SER A 128 -13.98 -1.57 -3.16
N GLU A 129 -15.29 -1.70 -3.38
CA GLU A 129 -16.32 -0.81 -2.84
C GLU A 129 -17.16 -1.47 -1.74
N ASP A 130 -16.89 -2.73 -1.46
CA ASP A 130 -17.64 -3.60 -0.53
C ASP A 130 -16.77 -4.08 0.64
N GLY A 131 -15.80 -3.26 1.04
CA GLY A 131 -14.94 -3.55 2.19
C GLY A 131 -13.87 -4.61 1.94
N GLY A 132 -13.50 -4.85 0.69
CA GLY A 132 -12.50 -5.83 0.29
C GLY A 132 -13.06 -7.20 -0.11
N TYR A 133 -14.38 -7.33 -0.20
CA TYR A 133 -15.04 -8.61 -0.49
C TYR A 133 -14.91 -8.99 -1.97
N SER A 134 -15.13 -8.03 -2.88
CA SER A 134 -14.87 -8.16 -4.30
C SER A 134 -13.95 -7.05 -4.80
N TRP A 135 -13.23 -7.33 -5.89
CA TRP A 135 -12.21 -6.45 -6.45
C TRP A 135 -12.40 -6.25 -7.96
N SER A 136 -12.12 -5.05 -8.43
CA SER A 136 -12.12 -4.72 -9.86
C SER A 136 -11.02 -5.47 -10.61
N GLN A 137 -11.12 -5.49 -11.94
CA GLN A 137 -9.97 -5.87 -12.77
C GLN A 137 -8.79 -4.92 -12.51
N PRO A 138 -7.54 -5.42 -12.40
CA PRO A 138 -6.38 -4.57 -12.17
C PRO A 138 -6.09 -3.63 -13.35
N GLN A 139 -5.88 -2.35 -13.06
CA GLN A 139 -5.57 -1.30 -14.03
C GLN A 139 -4.09 -0.92 -13.96
N HIS A 140 -3.47 -0.63 -15.11
CA HIS A 140 -2.06 -0.22 -15.16
C HIS A 140 -1.87 1.15 -14.53
N ALA A 141 -0.78 1.34 -13.79
CA ALA A 141 -0.45 2.56 -13.10
C ALA A 141 1.06 2.71 -12.92
N LYS A 142 1.50 3.86 -12.40
CA LYS A 142 2.82 3.93 -11.74
C LYS A 142 2.74 3.22 -10.40
N TYR A 143 3.84 2.66 -9.95
CA TYR A 143 3.91 2.12 -8.60
C TYR A 143 4.28 3.22 -7.61
N GLY A 144 3.51 3.29 -6.54
CA GLY A 144 3.69 4.25 -5.47
C GLY A 144 3.32 3.59 -4.16
N GLU A 145 4.16 3.82 -3.16
CA GLU A 145 3.92 3.47 -1.77
C GLU A 145 3.67 4.79 -1.00
N CYS A 146 3.00 4.73 0.15
CA CYS A 146 2.61 5.91 0.94
C CYS A 146 1.49 6.77 0.32
N PRO A 147 0.25 6.27 0.32
CA PRO A 147 -0.91 7.09 -0.01
C PRO A 147 -1.14 8.17 1.05
N LEU A 148 -1.33 9.42 0.61
CA LEU A 148 -1.71 10.55 1.46
C LEU A 148 -3.14 10.96 1.17
N THR A 149 -3.97 11.09 2.20
CA THR A 149 -5.31 11.69 2.09
C THR A 149 -5.19 13.20 2.19
N LEU A 150 -5.62 13.94 1.16
CA LEU A 150 -5.71 15.39 1.19
C LEU A 150 -6.96 15.85 1.98
N ALA A 151 -6.98 17.12 2.39
CA ALA A 151 -8.12 17.69 3.14
C ALA A 151 -9.47 17.58 2.40
N GLY A 152 -9.45 17.60 1.06
CA GLY A 152 -10.64 17.39 0.22
C GLY A 152 -11.10 15.93 0.11
N GLY A 153 -10.32 14.99 0.65
CA GLY A 153 -10.56 13.55 0.57
C GLY A 153 -9.95 12.88 -0.66
N ASP A 154 -9.35 13.63 -1.57
CA ASP A 154 -8.53 13.07 -2.65
C ASP A 154 -7.35 12.29 -2.06
N ALA A 155 -6.90 11.27 -2.77
CA ALA A 155 -5.73 10.50 -2.40
C ALA A 155 -4.57 10.76 -3.37
N VAL A 156 -3.37 10.91 -2.81
CA VAL A 156 -2.12 11.05 -3.56
C VAL A 156 -1.28 9.81 -3.35
N LEU A 157 -0.93 9.10 -4.41
CA LEU A 157 0.09 8.06 -4.38
C LEU A 157 1.44 8.70 -4.70
N LEU A 158 2.31 8.76 -3.71
CA LEU A 158 3.66 9.28 -3.89
C LEU A 158 4.49 8.36 -4.79
N PRO A 159 5.43 8.91 -5.58
CA PRO A 159 6.34 8.10 -6.37
C PRO A 159 7.21 7.23 -5.47
N TYR A 160 7.48 5.99 -5.91
CA TYR A 160 8.39 5.10 -5.18
C TYR A 160 9.85 5.62 -5.19
N TYR A 161 10.30 6.18 -6.32
CA TYR A 161 11.60 6.83 -6.44
C TYR A 161 11.46 8.31 -6.80
N LEU A 162 12.19 9.16 -6.10
CA LEU A 162 12.47 10.53 -6.51
C LEU A 162 13.78 10.55 -7.33
N LYS A 163 13.87 11.44 -8.32
CA LYS A 163 15.11 11.64 -9.09
C LYS A 163 15.65 13.03 -8.85
N GLN A 164 16.97 13.16 -8.89
CA GLN A 164 17.63 14.46 -8.85
C GLN A 164 17.45 15.18 -10.19
N ASP A 165 16.92 16.40 -10.13
CA ASP A 165 16.75 17.25 -11.32
C ASP A 165 17.81 18.35 -11.38
N SER A 166 18.28 18.83 -10.22
CA SER A 166 19.32 19.86 -10.06
C SER A 166 20.10 19.65 -8.77
N ASP A 167 21.09 20.51 -8.52
CA ASP A 167 21.89 20.54 -7.28
C ASP A 167 21.08 20.71 -5.99
N ASP A 168 19.86 21.25 -6.07
CA ASP A 168 19.02 21.58 -4.92
C ASP A 168 17.62 20.93 -4.97
N GLN A 169 17.34 20.13 -6.00
CA GLN A 169 16.01 19.60 -6.28
C GLN A 169 16.03 18.11 -6.58
N ILE A 170 15.14 17.39 -5.90
CA ILE A 170 14.66 16.08 -6.37
C ILE A 170 13.17 16.15 -6.67
N SER A 171 12.71 15.50 -7.74
CA SER A 171 11.29 15.43 -8.06
C SER A 171 10.87 14.11 -8.69
N ARG A 172 9.55 13.89 -8.71
CA ARG A 172 8.91 12.92 -9.61
C ARG A 172 7.41 13.17 -9.70
N ALA A 173 6.84 12.72 -10.82
CA ALA A 173 5.40 12.63 -10.99
C ALA A 173 4.75 11.81 -9.87
N TYR A 174 3.57 12.23 -9.40
CA TYR A 174 2.74 11.45 -8.47
C TYR A 174 1.42 11.08 -9.13
N GLN A 175 0.64 10.20 -8.51
CA GLN A 175 -0.71 9.88 -9.00
C GLN A 175 -1.78 10.46 -8.07
N LEU A 176 -2.72 11.19 -8.65
CA LEU A 176 -3.90 11.71 -7.97
C LEU A 176 -5.10 10.79 -8.21
N ILE A 177 -5.79 10.44 -7.15
CA ILE A 177 -7.06 9.74 -7.17
C ILE A 177 -8.08 10.71 -6.57
N THR A 178 -8.90 11.29 -7.44
CA THR A 178 -9.98 12.17 -6.99
C THR A 178 -11.00 11.36 -6.20
N ARG A 179 -11.49 11.93 -5.10
CA ARG A 179 -12.51 11.29 -4.25
C ARG A 179 -13.69 10.78 -5.09
N GLY A 180 -14.13 9.55 -4.81
CA GLY A 180 -15.23 8.92 -5.55
C GLY A 180 -14.87 8.43 -6.95
N LYS A 181 -13.63 8.60 -7.40
CA LYS A 181 -13.13 8.05 -8.67
C LYS A 181 -12.30 6.79 -8.42
N ARG A 182 -12.32 5.89 -9.39
CA ARG A 182 -11.54 4.63 -9.42
C ARG A 182 -10.52 4.65 -10.53
N GLN A 183 -9.79 5.76 -10.58
CA GLN A 183 -8.80 6.04 -11.61
C GLN A 183 -7.68 6.86 -10.99
N ALA A 184 -6.45 6.48 -11.30
CA ALA A 184 -5.26 7.24 -10.98
C ALA A 184 -4.91 8.14 -12.18
N LYS A 185 -4.69 9.43 -11.93
CA LYS A 185 -4.19 10.39 -12.91
C LYS A 185 -2.76 10.77 -12.55
N LEU A 186 -1.84 10.63 -13.51
CA LEU A 186 -0.48 11.11 -13.34
C LEU A 186 -0.44 12.64 -13.33
N ILE A 187 0.28 13.23 -12.38
CA ILE A 187 0.45 14.67 -12.23
C ILE A 187 1.94 15.02 -12.34
N GLU A 188 2.27 15.96 -13.23
CA GLU A 188 3.61 16.45 -13.52
C GLU A 188 3.70 17.99 -13.35
N PRO A 189 4.85 18.55 -12.92
CA PRO A 189 6.11 17.85 -12.60
C PRO A 189 6.04 17.00 -11.32
N GLY A 190 4.93 17.08 -10.58
CA GLY A 190 4.62 16.21 -9.45
C GLY A 190 5.17 16.75 -8.13
N VAL A 191 5.72 15.85 -7.30
CA VAL A 191 6.31 16.20 -6.00
C VAL A 191 7.70 16.76 -6.23
N LYS A 192 7.97 17.93 -5.66
CA LYS A 192 9.28 18.59 -5.67
C LYS A 192 9.77 18.76 -4.24
N VAL A 193 10.99 18.33 -3.97
CA VAL A 193 11.64 18.48 -2.66
C VAL A 193 12.93 19.27 -2.83
N THR A 194 13.02 20.40 -2.13
CA THR A 194 14.14 21.35 -2.16
C THR A 194 14.59 21.74 -0.75
N GLY A 195 15.63 22.58 -0.65
CA GLY A 195 16.10 23.09 0.64
C GLY A 195 16.85 22.04 1.46
N TRP A 196 17.49 21.09 0.78
CA TRP A 196 18.27 20.03 1.42
C TRP A 196 19.44 20.63 2.23
N PRO A 197 19.71 20.13 3.46
CA PRO A 197 20.86 20.58 4.25
C PRO A 197 22.22 20.32 3.58
N ARG A 198 22.26 19.39 2.61
CA ARG A 198 23.40 19.05 1.75
C ARG A 198 22.89 18.77 0.34
N LYS A 199 23.72 18.96 -0.68
CA LYS A 199 23.33 18.67 -2.07
C LYS A 199 22.95 17.19 -2.22
N PRO A 200 21.78 16.86 -2.80
CA PRO A 200 21.46 15.49 -3.18
C PRO A 200 22.57 14.92 -4.09
N GLY A 201 22.92 13.65 -3.89
CA GLY A 201 23.95 12.98 -4.71
C GLY A 201 25.40 13.12 -4.21
N GLU A 202 25.71 13.98 -3.24
CA GLU A 202 27.03 14.03 -2.59
C GLU A 202 27.20 12.94 -1.49
N LEU A 203 26.64 11.75 -1.70
CA LEU A 203 27.06 10.59 -0.92
C LEU A 203 28.46 10.22 -1.41
N LYS A 204 29.48 10.59 -0.62
CA LYS A 204 30.86 10.14 -0.87
C LYS A 204 30.80 8.64 -1.07
N ASP A 205 31.26 8.21 -2.24
CA ASP A 205 31.37 6.81 -2.59
C ASP A 205 32.07 6.09 -1.44
N HIS A 206 31.33 5.28 -0.67
CA HIS A 206 31.86 4.63 0.52
C HIS A 206 32.70 3.41 0.12
N GLY A 207 33.54 3.53 -0.91
CA GLY A 207 34.60 2.58 -1.27
C GLY A 207 34.20 1.10 -1.26
N GLY A 208 32.92 0.80 -1.47
CA GLY A 208 32.38 -0.54 -1.37
C GLY A 208 32.73 -1.28 -2.64
N LYS A 209 33.88 -1.96 -2.64
CA LYS A 209 34.20 -2.94 -3.68
C LYS A 209 33.02 -3.92 -3.80
N ALA A 210 32.41 -3.93 -4.98
CA ALA A 210 31.50 -4.99 -5.40
C ALA A 210 32.25 -6.33 -5.55
#